data_AF-A0A7I0J777-F1
#
_entry.id   AF-A0A7I0J777-F1
#
_cell.length_a   1.000
_cell.length_b   1.000
_cell.length_c   1.000
_cell.angle_alpha   90.00
_cell.angle_beta   90.00
_cell.angle_gamma   90.00
#
_symmetry.space_group_name_H-M   'P 1'
#
loop_
_entity.id
_entity.type
_entity.pdbx_description
1 polymer ?
#
loop_
_entity_poly.entity_id
_entity_poly.type
_entity_poly.pdbx_seq_one_letter_code
_entity_poly.pdbx_strand_id
1 'polypeptide(L)'
;GRIAAAQFLRNLVAAVPYAIHTVLTDNGIQFADLPKNRNGPTARWRGHPCDRTCWRHGIDHRLTKPNHPWTNGQVERMNRTLKEATVRRFHYE
;
A
#
# COMPACT_ATOMS: atom_id res chain seq x y z
N GLY A 1 4.08 -1.43 10.85
CA GLY A 1 2.99 -2.35 11.30
C GLY A 1 1.68 -2.03 10.61
N ARG A 2 0.68 -2.93 10.67
CA ARG A 2 -0.62 -2.82 9.96
C ARG A 2 -1.35 -1.48 10.14
N ILE A 3 -1.36 -0.97 11.37
CA ILE A 3 -2.02 0.31 11.70
C ILE A 3 -1.29 1.49 11.06
N ALA A 4 0.05 1.45 11.02
CA ALA A 4 0.85 2.51 10.41
C ALA A 4 0.61 2.59 8.89
N ALA A 5 0.49 1.45 8.20
CA ALA A 5 0.15 1.43 6.78
C ALA A 5 -1.22 2.06 6.50
N ALA A 6 -2.23 1.71 7.31
CA ALA A 6 -3.56 2.31 7.22
C ALA A 6 -3.55 3.82 7.53
N GLN A 7 -2.74 4.26 8.50
CA GLN A 7 -2.62 5.69 8.83
C GLN A 7 -1.92 6.47 7.71
N PHE A 8 -0.86 5.90 7.15
CA PHE A 8 -0.18 6.49 5.99
C PHE A 8 -1.16 6.69 4.83
N LEU A 9 -1.97 5.68 4.50
CA LEU A 9 -2.94 5.79 3.43
C LEU A 9 -3.99 6.88 3.70
N ARG A 10 -4.48 7.01 4.94
CA ARG A 10 -5.38 8.12 5.31
C ARG A 10 -4.74 9.48 5.09
N ASN A 11 -3.49 9.64 5.53
CA ASN A 11 -2.76 10.89 5.36
C ASN A 11 -2.50 11.19 3.88
N LEU A 12 -2.19 10.16 3.08
CA LEU A 12 -1.98 10.30 1.64
C LEU A 12 -3.24 10.79 0.94
N VAL A 13 -4.40 10.17 1.22
CA VAL A 13 -5.69 10.57 0.66
C VAL A 13 -6.02 12.03 0.99
N ALA A 14 -5.70 12.49 2.22
CA ALA A 14 -5.92 13.87 2.62
C ALA A 14 -4.94 14.88 1.98
N ALA A 15 -3.74 14.43 1.61
CA ALA A 15 -2.68 15.30 1.11
C ALA A 15 -2.73 15.51 -0.42
N VAL A 16 -3.25 14.55 -1.18
CA VAL A 16 -3.29 14.65 -2.65
C VAL A 16 -4.56 15.34 -3.13
N PRO A 17 -4.48 16.25 -4.13
CA PRO A 17 -5.66 16.96 -4.64
C PRO A 17 -6.46 16.16 -5.68
N TYR A 18 -6.29 14.83 -5.72
CA TYR A 18 -6.91 13.95 -6.71
C TYR A 18 -7.46 12.67 -6.07
N ALA A 19 -8.52 12.13 -6.67
CA ALA A 19 -9.10 10.88 -6.23
C ALA A 19 -8.19 9.71 -6.58
N ILE A 20 -7.78 8.93 -5.57
CA ILE A 20 -7.04 7.69 -5.77
C ILE A 20 -8.05 6.61 -6.18
N HIS A 21 -7.95 6.07 -7.39
CA HIS A 21 -8.87 5.02 -7.84
C HIS A 21 -8.48 3.62 -7.36
N THR A 22 -7.18 3.38 -7.14
CA THR A 22 -6.61 2.03 -7.01
C THR A 22 -5.28 2.14 -6.29
N VAL A 23 -5.05 1.24 -5.34
CA VAL A 23 -3.77 1.06 -4.64
C VAL A 23 -3.30 -0.36 -4.91
N LEU A 24 -2.04 -0.51 -5.29
CA LEU A 24 -1.40 -1.78 -5.56
C LEU A 24 -0.29 -2.02 -4.55
N THR A 25 -0.41 -3.05 -3.72
CA THR A 25 0.61 -3.41 -2.71
C THR A 25 1.12 -4.82 -2.89
N ASP A 26 2.23 -5.14 -2.24
CA ASP A 26 2.66 -6.52 -2.10
C ASP A 26 1.77 -7.31 -1.11
N ASN A 27 2.05 -8.60 -0.95
CA ASN A 27 1.36 -9.48 0.00
C ASN A 27 1.93 -9.38 1.42
N GLY A 28 2.64 -8.30 1.75
CA GLY A 28 3.23 -8.06 3.07
C GLY A 28 2.17 -8.03 4.17
N ILE A 29 2.55 -8.48 5.37
CA ILE A 29 1.67 -8.52 6.55
C ILE A 29 1.14 -7.13 6.96
N GLN A 30 1.75 -6.06 6.46
CA GLN A 30 1.35 -4.67 6.64
C GLN A 30 0.15 -4.27 5.77
N PHE A 31 -0.10 -4.97 4.67
CA PHE A 31 -1.11 -4.61 3.66
C PHE A 31 -2.17 -5.69 3.48
N ALA A 32 -1.85 -6.94 3.77
CA ALA A 32 -2.80 -8.04 3.70
C ALA A 32 -2.61 -9.03 4.86
N ASP A 33 -3.68 -9.77 5.16
CA ASP A 33 -3.56 -10.94 6.02
C ASP A 33 -2.74 -12.04 5.33
N LEU A 34 -2.08 -12.86 6.17
CA LEU A 34 -1.31 -14.02 5.72
C LEU A 34 -2.19 -14.92 4.83
N PRO A 35 -1.62 -15.55 3.77
CA PRO A 35 -2.39 -16.38 2.85
C PRO A 35 -3.30 -17.40 3.54
N LYS A 36 -2.80 -18.06 4.59
CA LYS A 36 -3.55 -19.03 5.41
C LYS A 36 -4.82 -18.48 6.09
N ASN A 37 -4.87 -17.19 6.36
CA ASN A 37 -5.97 -16.53 7.06
C ASN A 37 -6.86 -15.69 6.13
N ARG A 38 -6.44 -15.46 4.88
CA ARG A 38 -7.07 -14.53 3.93
C ARG A 38 -8.48 -14.93 3.51
N ASN A 39 -8.75 -16.23 3.45
CA ASN A 39 -10.07 -16.77 3.11
C ASN A 39 -10.92 -17.12 4.35
N GLY A 40 -10.36 -16.96 5.55
CA GLY A 40 -11.06 -17.26 6.79
C GLY A 40 -12.19 -16.26 7.06
N PRO A 41 -13.22 -16.66 7.84
CA PRO A 41 -14.31 -15.78 8.22
C PRO A 41 -13.80 -14.48 8.87
N THR A 42 -12.75 -14.55 9.68
CA THR A 42 -12.15 -13.36 10.32
C THR A 42 -11.63 -12.33 9.32
N ALA A 43 -10.99 -12.75 8.22
CA ALA A 43 -10.51 -11.82 7.20
C ALA A 43 -11.66 -11.20 6.41
N ARG A 44 -12.69 -12.00 6.07
CA ARG A 44 -13.91 -11.54 5.39
C ARG A 44 -14.74 -10.56 6.22
N TRP A 45 -14.93 -10.83 7.51
CA TRP A 45 -15.78 -10.01 8.38
C TRP A 45 -15.06 -8.82 8.98
N ARG A 46 -13.79 -8.98 9.41
CA ARG A 46 -13.05 -7.89 10.07
C ARG A 46 -12.44 -6.93 9.07
N GLY A 47 -12.02 -7.42 7.90
CA GLY A 47 -11.24 -6.70 6.89
C GLY A 47 -9.86 -6.30 7.39
N HIS A 48 -8.82 -6.47 6.57
CA HIS A 48 -7.49 -5.98 6.93
C HIS A 48 -7.52 -4.44 7.09
N PRO A 49 -6.79 -3.82 8.03
CA PRO A 49 -6.86 -2.36 8.23
C PRO A 49 -6.59 -1.52 6.98
N CYS A 50 -5.72 -2.00 6.09
CA CYS A 50 -5.46 -1.38 4.79
C CYS A 50 -6.71 -1.47 3.89
N ASP A 51 -7.24 -2.68 3.68
CA ASP A 51 -8.47 -2.92 2.90
C ASP A 51 -9.64 -2.05 3.36
N ARG A 52 -9.84 -1.96 4.68
CA ARG A 52 -10.91 -1.11 5.24
C ARG A 52 -10.71 0.37 4.95
N THR A 53 -9.47 0.83 4.94
CA THR A 53 -9.17 2.23 4.63
C THR A 53 -9.44 2.49 3.15
N CYS A 54 -8.98 1.60 2.27
CA CYS A 54 -9.27 1.67 0.84
C CYS A 54 -10.78 1.70 0.58
N TRP A 55 -11.54 0.76 1.17
CA TRP A 55 -12.98 0.65 0.98
C TRP A 55 -13.73 1.91 1.41
N ARG A 56 -13.37 2.51 2.56
CA ARG A 56 -13.99 3.76 3.05
C ARG A 56 -13.79 4.94 2.11
N HIS A 57 -12.71 4.93 1.34
CA HIS A 57 -12.40 6.00 0.38
C HIS A 57 -12.77 5.63 -1.06
N GLY A 58 -13.46 4.50 -1.29
CA GLY A 58 -13.81 4.03 -2.63
C GLY A 58 -12.61 3.62 -3.49
N ILE A 59 -11.48 3.30 -2.85
CA ILE A 59 -10.23 2.90 -3.49
C ILE A 59 -10.26 1.38 -3.73
N ASP A 60 -10.02 0.96 -4.97
CA ASP A 60 -9.82 -0.46 -5.28
C ASP A 60 -8.44 -0.93 -4.75
N HIS A 61 -8.42 -1.90 -3.85
CA HIS A 61 -7.17 -2.42 -3.31
C HIS A 61 -6.79 -3.73 -4.01
N ARG A 62 -5.65 -3.70 -4.70
CA ARG A 62 -5.11 -4.86 -5.42
C ARG A 62 -3.79 -5.29 -4.80
N LEU A 63 -3.60 -6.61 -4.78
CA LEU A 63 -2.35 -7.20 -4.36
C LEU A 63 -1.58 -7.66 -5.58
N THR A 64 -0.27 -7.45 -5.60
CA THR A 64 0.59 -7.97 -6.65
C THR A 64 0.54 -9.49 -6.63
N LYS A 65 0.57 -10.09 -7.84
CA LYS A 65 0.76 -11.53 -7.94
C LYS A 65 2.17 -11.87 -7.43
N PRO A 66 2.33 -12.88 -6.56
CA PRO A 66 3.64 -13.40 -6.22
C PRO A 66 4.42 -13.73 -7.50
N ASN A 67 5.71 -13.40 -7.53
CA ASN A 67 6.60 -13.67 -8.67
C ASN A 67 6.20 -12.97 -9.97
N HIS A 68 5.75 -11.71 -9.92
CA HIS A 68 5.61 -10.89 -11.11
C HIS A 68 6.68 -9.78 -11.22
N PRO A 69 7.77 -10.01 -11.98
CA PRO A 69 8.92 -9.09 -12.02
C PRO A 69 8.57 -7.67 -12.49
N TRP A 70 7.63 -7.54 -13.42
CA TRP A 70 7.25 -6.27 -14.03
C TRP A 70 6.54 -5.29 -13.08
N THR A 71 5.67 -5.77 -12.18
CA THR A 71 4.92 -4.90 -11.25
C THR A 71 5.80 -4.43 -10.10
N ASN A 72 6.61 -5.33 -9.54
CA ASN A 72 7.59 -4.97 -8.51
C ASN A 72 8.66 -4.03 -9.09
N GLY A 73 9.13 -4.29 -10.32
CA GLY A 73 10.11 -3.44 -10.98
C GLY A 73 9.62 -2.01 -11.25
N GLN A 74 8.33 -1.80 -11.51
CA GLN A 74 7.77 -0.43 -11.65
C GLN A 74 7.73 0.30 -10.31
N VAL A 75 7.24 -0.35 -9.26
CA VAL A 75 7.20 0.23 -7.90
C VAL A 75 8.62 0.51 -7.39
N GLU A 76 9.55 -0.43 -7.60
CA GLU A 76 10.96 -0.28 -7.25
C GLU A 76 11.62 0.86 -8.02
N ARG A 77 11.34 1.01 -9.32
CA ARG A 77 11.86 2.13 -10.12
C ARG A 77 11.31 3.47 -9.64
N MET A 78 10.01 3.58 -9.41
CA MET A 78 9.41 4.82 -8.89
C MET A 78 9.97 5.16 -7.51
N ASN A 79 10.02 4.17 -6.60
CA ASN A 79 10.60 4.36 -5.27
C ASN A 79 12.07 4.75 -5.35
N ARG A 80 12.83 4.23 -6.32
CA ARG A 80 14.21 4.64 -6.58
C ARG A 80 14.28 6.09 -7.06
N THR A 81 13.48 6.50 -8.05
CA THR A 81 13.44 7.89 -8.54
C THR A 81 13.06 8.87 -7.42
N LEU A 82 12.06 8.53 -6.62
CA LEU A 82 11.66 9.33 -5.46
C LEU A 82 12.79 9.42 -4.44
N LYS A 83 13.42 8.28 -4.08
CA LYS A 83 14.59 8.27 -3.17
C LYS A 83 15.75 9.07 -3.73
N GLU A 84 16.09 8.94 -5.01
CA GLU A 84 17.17 9.71 -5.62
C GLU A 84 16.89 11.23 -5.62
N ALA A 85 15.63 11.61 -5.85
CA ALA A 85 15.19 13.01 -5.82
C ALA A 85 15.15 13.60 -4.39
N THR A 86 14.90 12.78 -3.35
CA THR A 86 14.79 13.27 -1.96
C THR A 86 16.05 13.03 -1.12
N VAL A 87 16.79 11.93 -1.32
CA VAL A 87 18.00 11.58 -0.54
C VAL A 87 19.16 12.54 -0.83
N ARG A 88 19.24 13.12 -2.04
CA ARG A 88 20.18 14.21 -2.33
C ARG A 88 19.80 15.57 -1.72
N ARG A 89 18.63 15.68 -1.08
CA ARG A 89 18.14 16.93 -0.48
C ARG A 89 18.23 16.97 1.06
N PHE A 90 18.66 15.87 1.69
CA PHE A 90 18.81 15.78 3.16
C PHE A 90 20.24 15.47 3.64
N HIS A 91 21.24 15.60 2.76
CA HIS A 91 22.65 15.70 3.18
C HIS A 91 23.17 17.10 2.87
N TYR A 92 22.79 18.05 3.72
CA TYR A 92 23.54 19.23 4.14
C TYR A 92 22.67 19.93 5.18
N GLU A 93 22.77 19.47 6.44
CA GLU A 93 23.29 20.22 7.59
C GLU A 93 23.74 19.21 8.65
#